data_AF-A0A7X7B454-F1
#
_entry.id   AF-A0A7X7B454-F1
#
_cell.length_a   1.000
_cell.length_b   1.000
_cell.length_c   1.000
_cell.angle_alpha   90.00
_cell.angle_beta   90.00
_cell.angle_gamma   90.00
#
_symmetry.space_group_name_H-M   'P 1'
#
loop_
_entity.id
_entity.type
_entity.pdbx_description
1 polymer ?
#
loop_
_entity_poly.entity_id
_entity_poly.type
_entity_poly.pdbx_seq_one_letter_code
_entity_poly.pdbx_strand_id
1 'polypeptide(L)'
;PQRVSNKLNAICKKHSLKVISTHGFRHTHCTLLFQIPGMTPKKVQERMGHSSIQTTLNIYTHVTDGDNRDTVTKFAQYVSL
;
A
#
# COMPACT_ATOMS: atom_id res chain seq x y z
N PRO A 1 -5.87 18.29 6.21
CA PRO A 1 -5.76 19.23 7.36
C PRO A 1 -4.35 19.87 7.45
N GLN A 2 -4.24 21.17 7.10
CA GLN A 2 -2.97 21.89 6.97
C GLN A 2 -2.11 21.88 8.26
N ARG A 3 -2.75 21.93 9.43
CA ARG A 3 -2.08 21.98 10.74
C ARG A 3 -1.24 20.72 11.02
N VAL A 4 -1.71 19.55 10.58
CA VAL A 4 -1.01 18.27 10.76
C VAL A 4 0.23 18.23 9.88
N SER A 5 0.09 18.58 8.59
CA SER A 5 1.21 18.63 7.64
C SER A 5 2.30 19.59 8.09
N ASN A 6 1.92 20.78 8.60
CA ASN A 6 2.89 21.78 9.08
C ASN A 6 3.70 21.28 10.29
N LYS A 7 3.04 20.62 11.25
CA LYS A 7 3.74 20.00 12.40
C LYS A 7 4.67 18.88 11.94
N LEU A 8 4.21 18.03 11.02
CA LEU A 8 4.99 16.91 10.49
C LEU A 8 6.25 17.41 9.79
N ASN A 9 6.12 18.47 8.97
CA ASN A 9 7.26 19.13 8.33
C ASN A 9 8.25 19.71 9.35
N ALA A 10 7.76 20.33 10.42
CA ALA A 10 8.62 20.87 11.47
C ALA A 10 9.41 19.77 12.19
N ILE A 11 8.77 18.64 12.50
CA ILE A 11 9.42 17.47 13.11
C ILE A 11 10.47 16.88 12.16
N CYS A 12 10.11 16.66 10.89
CA CYS A 12 11.04 16.14 9.89
C CYS A 12 12.27 17.02 9.74
N LYS A 13 12.09 18.35 9.66
CA LYS A 13 13.21 19.31 9.61
C LYS A 13 14.07 19.28 10.86
N LYS A 14 13.46 19.20 12.05
CA LYS A 14 14.19 19.16 13.32
C LYS A 14 15.10 17.94 13.45
N HIS A 15 14.69 16.80 12.90
CA HIS A 15 15.40 15.53 13.00
C HIS A 15 16.12 15.12 11.71
N SER A 16 16.25 16.02 10.73
CA SER A 16 16.86 15.74 9.42
C SER A 16 16.25 14.52 8.70
N LEU A 17 14.94 14.31 8.88
CA LEU A 17 14.20 13.22 8.25
C LEU A 17 13.63 13.68 6.90
N LYS A 18 13.53 12.72 5.97
CA LYS A 18 12.79 12.93 4.71
C LYS A 18 11.35 13.36 5.02
N VAL A 19 10.92 14.43 4.38
CA VAL A 19 9.54 14.91 4.52
C VAL A 19 8.61 13.97 3.76
N ILE A 20 7.62 13.43 4.48
CA ILE A 20 6.56 12.59 3.93
C ILE A 20 5.22 13.27 4.23
N SER A 21 4.35 13.36 3.22
CA SER A 21 3.01 13.92 3.41
C SER A 21 2.11 12.95 4.18
N THR A 22 1.02 13.45 4.76
CA THR A 22 0.00 12.58 5.39
C THR A 22 -0.59 11.58 4.40
N HIS A 23 -0.71 11.96 3.13
CA HIS A 23 -1.08 11.03 2.05
C HIS A 23 0.00 9.99 1.79
N GLY A 24 1.29 10.37 1.81
CA GLY A 24 2.40 9.43 1.70
C GLY A 24 2.34 8.31 2.74
N PHE A 25 2.08 8.65 4.00
CA PHE A 25 1.87 7.65 5.06
C PHE A 25 0.67 6.73 4.78
N ARG A 26 -0.43 7.28 4.26
CA ARG A 26 -1.61 6.48 3.86
C ARG A 26 -1.27 5.50 2.73
N HIS A 27 -0.46 5.92 1.76
CA HIS A 27 0.02 5.03 0.69
C HIS A 27 0.93 3.93 1.24
N THR A 28 1.89 4.28 2.11
CA THR A 28 2.75 3.28 2.78
C THR A 28 1.93 2.26 3.56
N HIS A 29 0.91 2.72 4.31
CA HIS A 29 0.00 1.81 5.02
C HIS A 29 -0.72 0.85 4.07
N CYS A 30 -1.23 1.35 2.94
CA CYS A 30 -1.90 0.54 1.93
C CYS A 30 -0.97 -0.52 1.35
N THR A 31 0.25 -0.14 0.95
CA THR A 31 1.27 -1.07 0.44
C THR A 31 1.62 -2.16 1.47
N LEU A 32 1.80 -1.79 2.73
CA LEU A 32 2.10 -2.75 3.80
C LEU A 32 0.94 -3.73 4.04
N LEU A 33 -0.31 -3.28 3.97
CA LEU A 33 -1.47 -4.17 4.10
C LEU A 33 -1.47 -5.26 3.04
N PHE A 34 -1.05 -4.95 1.81
CA PHE A 34 -0.97 -5.94 0.73
C PHE A 34 0.16 -6.97 0.90
N GLN A 35 1.19 -6.65 1.68
CA GLN A 35 2.26 -7.60 2.00
C GLN A 35 1.88 -8.60 3.10
N ILE A 36 0.75 -8.39 3.78
CA ILE A 36 0.28 -9.30 4.83
C ILE A 36 -0.35 -10.56 4.19
N PRO A 37 0.10 -11.77 4.54
CA PRO A 37 -0.50 -13.01 4.03
C PRO A 37 -2.01 -13.09 4.29
N GLY A 38 -2.78 -13.52 3.29
CA GLY A 38 -4.24 -13.67 3.40
C GLY A 38 -5.03 -12.36 3.37
N MET A 39 -4.35 -11.23 3.10
CA MET A 39 -5.02 -9.95 2.88
C MET A 39 -5.53 -9.86 1.44
N THR A 40 -6.82 -9.56 1.28
CA THR A 40 -7.46 -9.45 -0.04
C THR A 40 -7.70 -7.98 -0.39
N PRO A 41 -7.76 -7.61 -1.69
CA PRO A 41 -8.06 -6.24 -2.10
C PRO A 41 -9.34 -5.67 -1.46
N LYS A 42 -10.37 -6.50 -1.25
CA LYS A 42 -11.61 -6.11 -0.59
C LYS A 42 -11.41 -5.77 0.90
N LYS A 43 -10.65 -6.59 1.64
CA LYS A 43 -10.31 -6.30 3.05
C LYS A 43 -9.48 -5.02 3.17
N VAL A 44 -8.53 -4.80 2.24
CA VAL A 44 -7.75 -3.56 2.20
C VAL A 44 -8.66 -2.36 1.90
N GLN A 45 -9.58 -2.48 0.95
CA GLN A 45 -10.52 -1.40 0.63
C GLN A 45 -11.38 -1.02 1.84
N GLU A 46 -11.97 -2.00 2.52
CA GLU A 46 -12.78 -1.81 3.73
C GLU A 46 -11.95 -1.13 4.83
N ARG A 47 -10.73 -1.61 5.08
CA ARG A 47 -9.81 -1.02 6.07
C ARG A 47 -9.42 0.42 5.74
N MET A 48 -9.22 0.72 4.46
CA MET A 48 -8.79 2.04 3.99
C MET A 48 -9.96 3.03 3.87
N GLY A 49 -11.20 2.56 4.02
CA GLY A 49 -12.41 3.37 3.84
C GLY A 49 -12.53 3.93 2.42
N HIS A 50 -12.03 3.21 1.42
CA HIS A 50 -12.11 3.64 0.02
C HIS A 50 -13.52 3.36 -0.52
N SER A 51 -14.22 4.41 -0.90
CA SER A 51 -15.54 4.33 -1.55
C SER A 51 -15.47 3.70 -2.95
N SER A 52 -14.30 3.72 -3.59
CA SER A 52 -14.05 3.06 -4.87
C SER A 52 -12.93 2.02 -4.76
N ILE A 53 -13.21 0.81 -5.26
CA ILE A 53 -12.22 -0.27 -5.36
C ILE A 53 -11.11 0.05 -6.37
N GLN A 54 -11.36 0.94 -7.34
CA GLN A 54 -10.41 1.35 -8.36
C GLN A 54 -9.15 1.98 -7.74
N THR A 55 -9.31 2.78 -6.68
CA THR A 55 -8.18 3.40 -5.97
C THR A 55 -7.31 2.36 -5.27
N THR A 56 -7.93 1.33 -4.71
CA THR A 56 -7.24 0.21 -4.05
C THR A 56 -6.54 -0.68 -5.08
N LEU A 57 -7.20 -0.97 -6.22
CA LEU A 57 -6.65 -1.78 -7.30
C LEU A 57 -5.48 -1.11 -8.03
N ASN A 58 -5.53 0.20 -8.26
CA ASN A 58 -4.42 0.94 -8.86
C ASN A 58 -3.15 0.95 -7.98
N ILE A 59 -3.32 0.92 -6.65
CA ILE A 59 -2.20 0.78 -5.71
C ILE A 59 -1.71 -0.67 -5.69
N TYR A 60 -2.64 -1.63 -5.73
CA TYR A 60 -2.33 -3.06 -5.78
C TYR A 60 -1.49 -3.42 -7.01
N THR A 61 -1.90 -3.01 -8.21
CA THR A 61 -1.19 -3.34 -9.46
C THR A 61 0.28 -2.91 -9.42
N HIS A 62 0.56 -1.70 -8.94
CA HIS A 62 1.94 -1.23 -8.76
C HIS A 62 2.76 -2.05 -7.75
N VAL A 63 2.13 -2.64 -6.74
CA VAL A 63 2.81 -3.48 -5.73
C VAL A 63 3.01 -4.90 -6.25
N THR A 64 2.02 -5.45 -6.98
CA THR A 64 2.07 -6.80 -7.53
C THR A 64 2.87 -6.96 -8.81
N ASP A 65 3.20 -5.89 -9.54
CA ASP A 65 4.12 -5.99 -10.68
C ASP A 65 5.47 -6.59 -10.28
N GLY A 66 5.89 -6.43 -9.01
CA GLY A 66 7.07 -7.10 -8.44
C GLY A 66 6.85 -8.58 -8.05
N ASP A 67 5.59 -9.01 -7.91
CA ASP A 67 5.16 -10.30 -7.36
C ASP A 67 4.68 -11.31 -8.45
N ASN A 68 4.72 -10.89 -9.72
CA ASN A 68 4.28 -11.70 -10.87
C ASN A 68 5.04 -13.05 -10.99
N ARG A 69 6.30 -13.14 -10.53
CA ARG A 69 7.06 -14.41 -10.56
C ARG A 69 6.49 -15.47 -9.61
N ASP A 70 5.96 -15.04 -8.47
CA ASP A 70 5.40 -15.92 -7.45
C ASP A 70 4.06 -16.51 -7.92
N THR A 71 3.27 -15.70 -8.63
CA THR A 71 1.98 -16.11 -9.21
C THR A 71 2.15 -17.13 -10.33
N VAL A 72 3.10 -16.91 -11.24
CA VAL A 72 3.42 -17.87 -12.31
C VAL A 72 3.91 -19.21 -11.73
N THR A 73 4.73 -19.16 -10.69
CA THR A 73 5.25 -20.37 -10.02
C THR A 73 4.14 -21.17 -9.33
N LYS A 74 3.24 -20.49 -8.60
CA LYS A 74 2.07 -21.14 -7.95
C LYS A 74 1.10 -21.74 -8.97
N PHE A 75 0.87 -21.05 -10.08
CA PHE A 75 0.03 -21.57 -11.17
C PHE A 75 0.68 -22.78 -11.85
N ALA A 76 1.99 -22.70 -12.16
CA ALA A 76 2.72 -23.83 -12.72
C ALA A 76 2.68 -25.05 -11.80
N GLN A 77 2.84 -24.89 -10.48
CA GLN A 77 2.69 -25.98 -9.52
C GLN A 77 1.27 -26.56 -9.49
N TYR A 78 0.23 -25.73 -9.57
CA TYR A 78 -1.16 -26.19 -9.58
C TYR A 78 -1.51 -26.99 -10.84
N VAL A 79 -1.01 -26.58 -12.00
CA VAL A 79 -1.29 -27.24 -13.30
C VAL A 79 -0.39 -28.45 -13.55
N SER A 80 0.75 -28.54 -12.84
CA SER A 80 1.66 -29.70 -12.93
C SER A 80 1.28 -30.85 -11.98
N LEU A 81 0.15 -30.73 -11.27
CA LEU A 81 -0.52 -31.82 -10.54
C LEU A 81 -1.51 -32.53 -11.46
#